data_AF-K6WEY2-F1
#
_entry.id   AF-K6WEY2-F1
#
_cell.length_a   1.000
_cell.length_b   1.000
_cell.length_c   1.000
_cell.angle_alpha   90.00
_cell.angle_beta   90.00
_cell.angle_gamma   90.00
#
_symmetry.space_group_name_H-M   'P 1'
#
loop_
_entity.id
_entity.type
_entity.pdbx_description
1 polymer ?
#
loop_
_entity_poly.entity_id
_entity_poly.type
_entity_poly.pdbx_seq_one_letter_code
_entity_poly.pdbx_strand_id
1 'polypeptide(L)'
;MRQLTYRGWRRLRDGTLIAEASVREPRRVAVLATLALQDVWQLVHPAFLRDPSTAPKEPVAPAAPAIEETVQVDDPDQLRDLIAAFLSSVMGAEVKPAGGSIELPVIEGIRSWVRVGLSGPTVECFARLVPLSDRHLLWQIVGHLGERWRGFSLYLSGGYLCAQREIECAAFHPDNLRNGLREWQHFLADGGRGIIDRVVAESSATGFVDESAIPERLRDVITQSKTRVLSSSDVADLCSRDTNLILEYLRICDHQLVAWTERATDSMSQRARGDVRDRFLEAGTWRLTGDLLRSALRLTVIQNQRRRQGPIRPDKS
;
A
#
# COMPACT_ATOMS: atom_id res chain seq x y z
N MET A 1 30.93 25.39 0.13
CA MET A 1 31.97 26.41 -0.21
C MET A 1 33.00 26.66 0.89
N ARG A 2 32.65 26.85 2.19
CA ARG A 2 33.66 27.02 3.28
C ARG A 2 34.69 25.89 3.39
N GLN A 3 34.34 24.68 2.96
CA GLN A 3 35.22 23.50 3.01
C GLN A 3 36.45 23.59 2.08
N LEU A 4 36.33 24.21 0.90
CA LEU A 4 37.46 24.30 -0.04
C LEU A 4 38.54 25.28 0.45
N THR A 5 38.13 26.38 1.09
CA THR A 5 39.06 27.36 1.65
C THR A 5 39.91 26.78 2.79
N TYR A 6 39.31 25.92 3.63
CA TYR A 6 40.04 25.19 4.68
C TYR A 6 41.07 24.19 4.12
N ARG A 7 40.87 23.73 2.88
CA ARG A 7 41.77 22.79 2.18
C ARG A 7 42.80 23.49 1.28
N GLY A 8 43.01 24.80 1.45
CA GLY A 8 44.08 25.54 0.76
C GLY A 8 43.67 26.18 -0.57
N TRP A 9 42.37 26.23 -0.89
CA TRP A 9 41.88 26.99 -2.03
C TRP A 9 41.68 28.47 -1.66
N ARG A 10 42.28 29.37 -2.44
CA ARG A 10 42.16 30.82 -2.28
C ARG A 10 41.09 31.36 -3.22
N ARG A 11 40.24 32.25 -2.73
CA ARG A 11 39.25 32.96 -3.56
C ARG A 11 39.86 34.25 -4.11
N LEU A 12 39.77 34.45 -5.41
CA LEU A 12 40.11 35.68 -6.10
C LEU A 12 38.97 36.71 -5.99
N ARG A 13 39.25 37.96 -6.37
CA ARG A 13 38.32 39.09 -6.25
C ARG A 13 37.07 38.94 -7.12
N ASP A 14 37.18 38.23 -8.24
CA ASP A 14 36.10 37.87 -9.16
C ASP A 14 35.23 36.72 -8.65
N GLY A 15 35.59 36.12 -7.51
CA GLY A 15 34.90 35.00 -6.91
C GLY A 15 35.43 33.62 -7.30
N THR A 16 36.39 33.54 -8.24
CA THR A 16 37.04 32.31 -8.70
C THR A 16 37.88 31.69 -7.59
N LEU A 17 37.85 30.36 -7.43
CA LEU A 17 38.67 29.63 -6.47
C LEU A 17 39.90 29.04 -7.18
N ILE A 18 41.09 29.29 -6.64
CA ILE A 18 42.36 28.78 -7.16
C ILE A 18 43.13 28.05 -6.06
N ALA A 19 43.85 27.00 -6.44
CA ALA A 19 44.83 26.35 -5.59
C ALA A 19 46.18 26.37 -6.32
N GLU A 20 47.20 26.91 -5.68
CA GLU A 20 48.55 27.04 -6.24
C GLU A 20 49.49 26.08 -5.50
N ALA A 21 50.37 25.41 -6.24
CA ALA A 21 51.49 24.67 -5.64
C ALA A 21 52.76 24.96 -6.44
N SER A 22 53.92 24.78 -5.78
CA SER A 22 55.22 24.90 -6.44
C SER A 22 55.36 23.88 -7.57
N VAL A 23 56.10 24.25 -8.62
CA VAL A 23 56.46 23.36 -9.74
C VAL A 23 57.16 22.08 -9.26
N ARG A 24 57.80 22.12 -8.08
CA ARG A 24 58.44 20.95 -7.45
C ARG A 24 57.47 20.01 -6.71
N GLU A 25 56.22 20.41 -6.53
CA GLU A 25 55.20 19.65 -5.80
C GLU A 25 53.96 19.35 -6.66
N PRO A 26 54.09 18.76 -7.87
CA PRO A 26 52.95 18.53 -8.76
C PRO A 26 51.91 17.58 -8.14
N ARG A 27 52.34 16.66 -7.27
CA ARG A 27 51.46 15.75 -6.53
C ARG A 27 50.48 16.49 -5.63
N ARG A 28 50.86 17.65 -5.11
CA ARG A 28 50.01 18.45 -4.22
C ARG A 28 48.82 19.04 -4.96
N VAL A 29 49.01 19.51 -6.20
CA VAL A 29 47.92 19.98 -7.06
C VAL A 29 46.95 18.84 -7.35
N ALA A 30 47.47 17.66 -7.69
CA ALA A 30 46.63 16.49 -7.95
C ALA A 30 45.79 16.10 -6.73
N VAL A 31 46.37 16.08 -5.53
CA VAL A 31 45.64 15.80 -4.28
C VAL A 31 44.55 16.85 -4.02
N LEU A 32 44.86 18.15 -4.18
CA LEU A 32 43.90 19.22 -3.98
C LEU A 32 42.75 19.16 -4.99
N ALA A 33 43.04 18.83 -6.25
CA ALA A 33 42.05 18.62 -7.29
C ALA A 33 41.16 17.40 -7.01
N THR A 34 41.73 16.28 -6.57
CA THR A 34 40.96 15.07 -6.21
C THR A 34 40.01 15.33 -5.06
N LEU A 35 40.49 15.98 -4.00
CA LEU A 35 39.66 16.28 -2.85
C LEU A 35 38.52 17.23 -3.21
N ALA A 36 38.77 18.23 -4.06
CA ALA A 36 37.70 19.09 -4.57
C ALA A 36 36.69 18.31 -5.44
N LEU A 37 37.19 17.39 -6.28
CA LEU A 37 36.37 16.55 -7.15
C LEU A 37 35.47 15.57 -6.37
N GLN A 38 35.99 15.00 -5.30
CA GLN A 38 35.25 14.13 -4.39
C GLN A 38 34.25 14.91 -3.54
N ASP A 39 34.64 16.06 -2.98
CA ASP A 39 33.79 16.80 -2.04
C ASP A 39 32.64 17.55 -2.75
N VAL A 40 32.91 18.16 -3.92
CA VAL A 40 31.92 18.99 -4.62
C VAL A 40 31.03 18.15 -5.53
N TRP A 41 31.63 17.21 -6.26
CA TRP A 41 30.93 16.45 -7.29
C TRP A 41 30.70 14.98 -6.91
N GLN A 42 31.02 14.60 -5.66
CA GLN A 42 30.82 13.24 -5.13
C GLN A 42 31.38 12.13 -6.04
N LEU A 43 32.46 12.41 -6.77
CA LEU A 43 33.08 11.43 -7.64
C LEU A 43 33.72 10.32 -6.80
N VAL A 44 33.09 9.16 -6.77
CA VAL A 44 33.46 8.02 -5.90
C VAL A 44 34.84 7.43 -6.26
N HIS A 45 35.35 7.63 -7.48
CA HIS A 45 36.57 6.96 -7.95
C HIS A 45 37.62 7.92 -8.57
N PRO A 46 38.91 7.87 -8.15
CA PRO A 46 39.98 8.76 -8.62
C PRO A 46 40.53 8.40 -10.01
N ALA A 47 39.75 7.68 -10.84
CA ALA A 47 40.22 7.16 -12.14
C ALA A 47 40.58 8.28 -13.13
N PHE A 48 40.01 9.48 -12.95
CA PHE A 48 40.23 10.66 -13.79
C PHE A 48 41.66 11.22 -13.75
N LEU A 49 42.52 10.76 -12.82
CA LEU A 49 43.92 11.20 -12.71
C LEU A 49 44.94 10.33 -13.45
N ARG A 50 44.52 9.24 -14.09
CA ARG A 50 45.47 8.34 -14.76
C ARG A 50 45.97 8.93 -16.07
N ASP A 51 47.28 8.77 -16.30
CA ASP A 51 47.94 9.14 -17.55
C ASP A 51 47.32 8.35 -18.71
N PRO A 52 46.74 9.02 -19.74
CA PRO A 52 46.07 8.34 -20.85
C PRO A 52 47.01 7.40 -21.64
N SER A 53 48.33 7.56 -21.51
CA SER A 53 49.33 6.71 -22.18
C SER A 53 49.63 5.39 -21.46
N THR A 54 49.23 5.25 -20.19
CA THR A 54 49.39 4.00 -19.40
C THR A 54 48.06 3.32 -19.11
N ALA A 55 46.97 3.81 -19.70
CA ALA A 55 45.71 3.09 -19.74
C ALA A 55 45.94 1.71 -20.40
N PRO A 56 45.36 0.62 -19.87
CA PRO A 56 45.27 -0.62 -20.61
C PRO A 56 44.76 -0.32 -22.02
N LYS A 57 45.33 -0.96 -23.06
CA LYS A 57 44.80 -0.97 -24.44
C LYS A 57 43.28 -0.88 -24.36
N GLU A 58 42.72 0.18 -24.95
CA GLU A 58 41.31 0.57 -24.86
C GLU A 58 40.46 -0.50 -24.16
N PRO A 59 40.06 -0.31 -22.88
CA PRO A 59 38.85 -0.99 -22.45
C PRO A 59 37.84 -0.61 -23.52
N VAL A 60 37.35 -1.61 -24.28
CA VAL A 60 36.30 -1.43 -25.29
C VAL A 60 35.42 -0.33 -24.75
N ALA A 61 35.47 0.86 -25.37
CA ALA A 61 34.79 2.02 -24.83
C ALA A 61 33.39 1.52 -24.50
N PRO A 62 32.94 1.52 -23.22
CA PRO A 62 31.56 1.16 -22.96
C PRO A 62 30.79 2.05 -23.91
N ALA A 63 30.07 1.41 -24.85
CA ALA A 63 29.44 2.12 -25.96
C ALA A 63 28.82 3.38 -25.36
N ALA A 64 29.18 4.55 -25.90
CA ALA A 64 28.68 5.82 -25.38
C ALA A 64 27.20 5.60 -25.07
N PRO A 65 26.75 5.77 -23.80
CA PRO A 65 25.43 5.33 -23.41
C PRO A 65 24.48 5.92 -24.43
N ALA A 66 23.74 5.07 -25.12
CA ALA A 66 22.76 5.52 -26.08
C ALA A 66 21.93 6.56 -25.34
N ILE A 67 21.88 7.79 -25.86
CA ILE A 67 21.02 8.81 -25.29
C ILE A 67 19.61 8.33 -25.63
N GLU A 68 19.02 7.55 -24.73
CA GLU A 68 17.64 7.12 -24.86
C GLU A 68 16.78 8.34 -24.57
N GLU A 69 16.02 8.78 -25.57
CA GLU A 69 15.17 9.95 -25.48
C GLU A 69 14.04 9.69 -24.48
N THR A 70 13.98 10.51 -23.43
CA THR A 70 12.84 10.55 -22.52
C THR A 70 11.74 11.41 -23.11
N VAL A 71 10.49 10.95 -23.05
CA VAL A 71 9.34 11.74 -23.50
C VAL A 71 8.86 12.61 -22.35
N GLN A 72 8.85 13.93 -22.52
CA GLN A 72 8.19 14.81 -21.56
C GLN A 72 6.67 14.58 -21.62
N VAL A 73 6.06 14.38 -20.46
CA VAL A 73 4.62 14.13 -20.33
C VAL A 73 3.92 15.42 -19.95
N ASP A 74 3.15 15.97 -20.87
CA ASP A 74 2.43 17.23 -20.66
C ASP A 74 0.94 16.99 -20.31
N ASP A 75 0.41 15.80 -20.65
CA ASP A 75 -1.01 15.47 -20.51
C ASP A 75 -1.25 14.03 -19.96
N PRO A 76 -2.26 13.82 -19.08
CA PRO A 76 -2.58 12.50 -18.56
C PRO A 76 -3.03 11.46 -19.61
N ASP A 77 -3.66 11.88 -20.72
CA ASP A 77 -4.08 10.94 -21.77
C ASP A 77 -2.85 10.46 -22.56
N GLN A 78 -1.90 11.37 -22.84
CA GLN A 78 -0.59 11.02 -23.40
C GLN A 78 0.13 9.96 -22.53
N LEU A 79 0.16 10.15 -21.21
CA LEU A 79 0.77 9.16 -20.30
C LEU A 79 0.03 7.82 -20.35
N ARG A 80 -1.30 7.83 -20.44
CA ARG A 80 -2.10 6.61 -20.54
C ARG A 80 -1.78 5.82 -21.79
N ASP A 81 -1.63 6.50 -22.93
CA ASP A 81 -1.29 5.88 -24.21
C ASP A 81 0.13 5.29 -24.17
N LEU A 82 1.09 6.01 -23.58
CA LEU A 82 2.46 5.52 -23.37
C LEU A 82 2.51 4.26 -22.50
N ILE A 83 1.74 4.23 -21.41
CA ILE A 83 1.62 3.04 -20.54
C ILE A 83 0.98 1.88 -21.30
N ALA A 84 -0.12 2.12 -22.02
CA ALA A 84 -0.81 1.07 -22.76
C ALA A 84 0.10 0.46 -23.84
N ALA A 85 0.81 1.30 -24.61
CA ALA A 85 1.77 0.85 -25.61
C ALA A 85 2.91 0.04 -24.99
N PHE A 86 3.48 0.52 -23.88
CA PHE A 86 4.53 -0.20 -23.15
C PHE A 86 4.03 -1.56 -22.64
N LEU A 87 2.88 -1.60 -21.99
CA LEU A 87 2.31 -2.83 -21.44
C LEU A 87 1.92 -3.81 -22.53
N SER A 88 1.40 -3.34 -23.66
CA SER A 88 1.14 -4.18 -24.83
C SER A 88 2.40 -4.81 -25.39
N SER A 89 3.50 -4.05 -25.45
CA SER A 89 4.80 -4.58 -25.85
C SER A 89 5.30 -5.64 -24.88
N VAL A 90 5.21 -5.39 -23.57
CA VAL A 90 5.69 -6.32 -22.53
C VAL A 90 4.86 -7.59 -22.45
N MET A 91 3.53 -7.50 -22.59
CA MET A 91 2.62 -8.63 -22.46
C MET A 91 2.37 -9.39 -23.77
N GLY A 92 2.84 -8.86 -24.91
CA GLY A 92 2.64 -9.46 -26.22
C GLY A 92 1.18 -9.48 -26.69
N ALA A 93 0.32 -8.66 -26.10
CA ALA A 93 -1.11 -8.58 -26.41
C ALA A 93 -1.62 -7.14 -26.31
N GLU A 94 -2.67 -6.80 -27.05
CA GLU A 94 -3.30 -5.48 -26.94
C GLU A 94 -3.92 -5.30 -25.55
N VAL A 95 -3.61 -4.18 -24.90
CA VAL A 95 -4.06 -3.86 -23.55
C VAL A 95 -4.99 -2.67 -23.63
N LYS A 96 -6.25 -2.89 -23.27
CA LYS A 96 -7.26 -1.83 -23.24
C LYS A 96 -7.55 -1.44 -21.80
N PRO A 97 -7.47 -0.15 -21.44
CA PRO A 97 -7.93 0.32 -20.14
C PRO A 97 -9.42 0.00 -19.96
N ALA A 98 -9.77 -0.60 -18.83
CA ALA A 98 -11.15 -0.80 -18.39
C ALA A 98 -11.40 0.11 -17.18
N GLY A 99 -12.36 1.02 -17.30
CA GLY A 99 -12.71 1.95 -16.20
C GLY A 99 -11.55 2.86 -15.76
N GLY A 100 -10.65 3.22 -16.67
CA GLY A 100 -9.50 4.08 -16.37
C GLY A 100 -8.30 3.37 -15.74
N SER A 101 -8.33 2.04 -15.65
CA SER A 101 -7.24 1.21 -15.13
C SER A 101 -6.94 0.04 -16.05
N ILE A 102 -5.72 -0.47 -15.97
CA ILE A 102 -5.26 -1.64 -16.70
C ILE A 102 -4.96 -2.73 -15.67
N GLU A 103 -5.60 -3.90 -15.79
CA GLU A 103 -5.32 -5.05 -14.93
C GLU A 103 -3.96 -5.67 -15.32
N LEU A 104 -3.12 -5.92 -14.32
CA LEU A 104 -1.82 -6.55 -14.46
C LEU A 104 -1.93 -8.07 -14.22
N PRO A 105 -0.95 -8.88 -14.67
CA PRO A 105 -0.91 -10.30 -14.36
C PRO A 105 -1.02 -10.58 -12.85
N VAL A 106 -1.76 -11.64 -12.51
CA VAL A 106 -1.95 -12.06 -11.10
C VAL A 106 -0.63 -12.61 -10.55
N ILE A 107 -0.24 -12.15 -9.36
CA ILE A 107 1.00 -12.55 -8.68
C ILE A 107 0.64 -13.07 -7.31
N GLU A 108 1.03 -14.31 -6.99
CA GLU A 108 0.72 -14.96 -5.70
C GLU A 108 -0.77 -14.93 -5.33
N GLY A 109 -1.66 -14.96 -6.34
CA GLY A 109 -3.11 -14.86 -6.16
C GLY A 109 -3.64 -13.43 -5.96
N ILE A 110 -2.76 -12.42 -5.96
CA ILE A 110 -3.10 -11.01 -5.77
C ILE A 110 -3.36 -10.36 -7.13
N ARG A 111 -4.55 -9.79 -7.29
CA ARG A 111 -4.90 -8.96 -8.44
C ARG A 111 -4.40 -7.54 -8.23
N SER A 112 -3.83 -6.96 -9.28
CA SER A 112 -3.35 -5.58 -9.25
C SER A 112 -3.64 -4.86 -10.55
N TRP A 113 -3.61 -3.53 -10.46
CA TRP A 113 -3.95 -2.64 -11.57
C TRP A 113 -2.94 -1.51 -11.64
N VAL A 114 -2.85 -0.91 -12.82
CA VAL A 114 -2.15 0.35 -13.03
C VAL A 114 -3.09 1.40 -13.58
N ARG A 115 -2.92 2.65 -13.17
CA ARG A 115 -3.64 3.80 -13.72
C ARG A 115 -2.76 5.05 -13.71
N VAL A 116 -3.16 6.07 -14.47
CA VAL A 116 -2.55 7.40 -14.36
C VAL A 116 -3.06 8.06 -13.07
N GLY A 117 -2.15 8.64 -12.30
CA GLY A 117 -2.47 9.31 -11.05
C GLY A 117 -3.25 10.62 -11.26
N LEU A 118 -3.99 11.03 -10.24
CA LEU A 118 -4.89 12.19 -10.33
C LEU A 118 -4.18 13.53 -10.10
N SER A 119 -2.99 13.51 -9.50
CA SER A 119 -2.30 14.70 -8.97
C SER A 119 -1.06 15.11 -9.76
N GLY A 120 -0.80 14.49 -10.93
CA GLY A 120 0.36 14.78 -11.77
C GLY A 120 0.70 13.64 -12.73
N PRO A 121 1.79 13.77 -13.53
CA PRO A 121 2.25 12.76 -14.47
C PRO A 121 2.88 11.57 -13.73
N THR A 122 2.04 10.81 -13.03
CA THR A 122 2.42 9.70 -12.17
C THR A 122 1.65 8.45 -12.59
N VAL A 123 2.27 7.30 -12.37
CA VAL A 123 1.67 6.00 -12.61
C VAL A 123 1.45 5.34 -11.27
N GLU A 124 0.19 5.06 -10.97
CA GLU A 124 -0.24 4.42 -9.74
C GLU A 124 -0.44 2.93 -9.97
N CYS A 125 0.40 2.10 -9.35
CA CYS A 125 0.16 0.67 -9.20
C CYS A 125 -0.61 0.44 -7.91
N PHE A 126 -1.68 -0.35 -7.93
CA PHE A 126 -2.45 -0.66 -6.71
C PHE A 126 -3.01 -2.08 -6.70
N ALA A 127 -3.18 -2.63 -5.51
CA ALA A 127 -3.78 -3.95 -5.28
C ALA A 127 -4.68 -3.93 -4.05
N ARG A 128 -5.72 -4.78 -4.07
CA ARG A 128 -6.49 -5.15 -2.88
C ARG A 128 -5.85 -6.40 -2.30
N LEU A 129 -5.35 -6.32 -1.08
CA LEU A 129 -4.63 -7.42 -0.44
C LEU A 129 -5.59 -8.35 0.29
N VAL A 130 -6.25 -7.84 1.33
CA VAL A 130 -7.08 -8.65 2.23
C VAL A 130 -8.23 -7.80 2.78
N PRO A 131 -9.44 -8.35 2.95
CA PRO A 131 -10.50 -7.65 3.67
C PRO A 131 -10.07 -7.40 5.12
N LEU A 132 -10.29 -6.19 5.63
CA LEU A 132 -10.00 -5.82 7.01
C LEU A 132 -11.25 -5.23 7.66
N SER A 133 -11.75 -5.93 8.68
CA SER A 133 -12.80 -5.42 9.58
C SER A 133 -12.22 -4.65 10.77
N ASP A 134 -10.98 -4.95 11.16
CA ASP A 134 -10.30 -4.35 12.32
C ASP A 134 -9.25 -3.29 11.91
N ARG A 135 -9.47 -2.04 12.35
CA ARG A 135 -8.57 -0.91 12.09
C ARG A 135 -7.33 -0.88 12.98
N HIS A 136 -7.33 -1.57 14.13
CA HIS A 136 -6.17 -1.63 15.01
C HIS A 136 -5.06 -2.54 14.47
N LEU A 137 -5.46 -3.63 13.83
CA LEU A 137 -4.59 -4.55 13.08
C LEU A 137 -3.76 -3.81 12.00
N LEU A 138 -4.37 -2.82 11.33
CA LEU A 138 -3.69 -1.99 10.32
C LEU A 138 -2.42 -1.32 10.86
N TRP A 139 -2.48 -0.71 12.04
CA TRP A 139 -1.33 0.05 12.58
C TRP A 139 -0.15 -0.84 12.92
N GLN A 140 -0.39 -2.07 13.38
CA GLN A 140 0.66 -3.04 13.66
C GLN A 140 1.33 -3.53 12.36
N ILE A 141 0.52 -3.73 11.32
CA ILE A 141 0.99 -4.15 10.00
C ILE A 141 1.78 -3.03 9.32
N VAL A 142 1.23 -1.81 9.27
CA VAL A 142 1.86 -0.63 8.67
C VAL A 142 3.20 -0.31 9.32
N GLY A 143 3.25 -0.35 10.66
CA GLY A 143 4.49 -0.07 11.40
C GLY A 143 5.63 -1.04 11.07
N HIS A 144 5.31 -2.33 10.90
CA HIS A 144 6.31 -3.34 10.58
C HIS A 144 6.79 -3.30 9.11
N LEU A 145 5.93 -2.83 8.19
CA LEU A 145 6.20 -2.91 6.75
C LEU A 145 6.84 -1.64 6.18
N GLY A 146 6.57 -0.48 6.78
CA GLY A 146 7.16 0.79 6.33
C GLY A 146 8.69 0.80 6.36
N GLU A 147 9.32 -0.01 7.22
CA GLU A 147 10.77 -0.15 7.28
C GLU A 147 11.35 -0.98 6.12
N ARG A 148 10.64 -2.06 5.73
CA ARG A 148 11.11 -3.00 4.71
C ARG A 148 10.76 -2.57 3.28
N TRP A 149 9.59 -1.97 3.09
CA TRP A 149 9.03 -1.64 1.77
C TRP A 149 8.88 -0.13 1.58
N ARG A 150 10.00 0.57 1.43
CA ARG A 150 10.00 2.02 1.17
C ARG A 150 9.38 2.32 -0.20
N GLY A 151 8.61 3.40 -0.28
CA GLY A 151 7.93 3.82 -1.51
C GLY A 151 6.58 3.14 -1.76
N PHE A 152 6.13 2.27 -0.85
CA PHE A 152 4.80 1.67 -0.88
C PHE A 152 3.92 2.29 0.22
N SER A 153 2.68 2.58 -0.14
CA SER A 153 1.67 3.09 0.78
C SER A 153 0.60 2.03 1.01
N LEU A 154 0.23 1.84 2.28
CA LEU A 154 -0.89 0.98 2.68
C LEU A 154 -2.04 1.84 3.17
N TYR A 155 -3.26 1.55 2.73
CA TYR A 155 -4.45 2.29 3.16
C TYR A 155 -5.69 1.40 3.15
N LEU A 156 -6.75 1.87 3.82
CA LEU A 156 -8.04 1.20 3.83
C LEU A 156 -8.97 1.81 2.79
N SER A 157 -9.54 0.99 1.92
CA SER A 157 -10.58 1.41 0.98
C SER A 157 -11.59 0.30 0.75
N GLY A 158 -12.88 0.63 0.85
CA GLY A 158 -13.97 -0.32 0.62
C GLY A 158 -13.96 -1.56 1.53
N GLY A 159 -13.37 -1.46 2.74
CA GLY A 159 -13.22 -2.60 3.65
C GLY A 159 -12.03 -3.51 3.35
N TYR A 160 -11.13 -3.10 2.44
CA TYR A 160 -9.92 -3.83 2.11
C TYR A 160 -8.68 -3.05 2.55
N LEU A 161 -7.66 -3.80 2.97
CA LEU A 161 -6.28 -3.32 2.94
C LEU A 161 -5.83 -3.24 1.49
N CYS A 162 -5.50 -2.04 1.06
CA CYS A 162 -4.94 -1.79 -0.25
C CYS A 162 -3.46 -1.44 -0.11
N ALA A 163 -2.68 -1.85 -1.11
CA ALA A 163 -1.34 -1.35 -1.33
C ALA A 163 -1.33 -0.49 -2.59
N GLN A 164 -0.50 0.55 -2.56
CA GLN A 164 -0.25 1.43 -3.70
C GLN A 164 1.22 1.80 -3.78
N ARG A 165 1.66 2.01 -5.01
CA ARG A 165 2.94 2.63 -5.33
C ARG A 165 2.73 3.66 -6.43
N GLU A 166 3.33 4.82 -6.24
CA GLU A 166 3.41 5.87 -7.26
C GLU A 166 4.77 5.80 -7.95
N ILE A 167 4.77 5.93 -9.27
CA ILE A 167 5.95 6.00 -10.12
C ILE A 167 5.89 7.34 -10.83
N GLU A 168 6.88 8.20 -10.59
CA GLU A 168 6.95 9.51 -11.23
C GLU A 168 7.32 9.37 -12.71
N CYS A 169 6.56 10.03 -13.58
CA CYS A 169 6.65 9.89 -15.04
C CYS A 169 6.57 11.25 -15.75
N ALA A 170 6.96 12.35 -15.09
CA ALA A 170 7.08 13.66 -15.74
C ALA A 170 8.01 13.62 -16.96
N ALA A 171 9.07 12.81 -16.88
CA ALA A 171 9.89 12.38 -18.01
C ALA A 171 9.76 10.87 -18.17
N PHE A 172 8.91 10.44 -19.11
CA PHE A 172 8.65 9.04 -19.36
C PHE A 172 9.83 8.37 -20.05
N HIS A 173 10.30 7.28 -19.45
CA HIS A 173 11.22 6.33 -20.05
C HIS A 173 10.69 4.91 -19.82
N PRO A 174 10.67 4.03 -20.84
CA PRO A 174 10.19 2.65 -20.70
C PRO A 174 10.82 1.90 -19.52
N ASP A 175 12.10 2.13 -19.26
CA ASP A 175 12.78 1.44 -18.15
C ASP A 175 12.39 1.96 -16.77
N ASN A 176 11.95 3.22 -16.64
CA ASN A 176 11.43 3.72 -15.36
C ASN A 176 10.16 2.97 -14.99
N LEU A 177 9.24 2.81 -15.95
CA LEU A 177 8.02 2.04 -15.75
C LEU A 177 8.33 0.56 -15.54
N ARG A 178 9.27 -0.01 -16.31
CA ARG A 178 9.72 -1.40 -16.15
C ARG A 178 10.26 -1.66 -14.75
N ASN A 179 11.14 -0.79 -14.25
CA ASN A 179 11.75 -0.92 -12.92
C ASN A 179 10.70 -0.74 -11.82
N GLY A 180 9.83 0.27 -11.94
CA GLY A 180 8.72 0.46 -11.00
C GLY A 180 7.76 -0.73 -10.96
N LEU A 181 7.44 -1.32 -12.11
CA LEU A 181 6.64 -2.55 -12.18
C LEU A 181 7.38 -3.75 -11.59
N ARG A 182 8.68 -3.93 -11.84
CA ARG A 182 9.46 -5.01 -11.19
C ARG A 182 9.45 -4.90 -9.68
N GLU A 183 9.62 -3.68 -9.15
CA GLU A 183 9.55 -3.45 -7.71
C GLU A 183 8.14 -3.72 -7.16
N TRP A 184 7.10 -3.31 -7.90
CA TRP A 184 5.71 -3.64 -7.57
C TRP A 184 5.46 -5.15 -7.53
N GLN A 185 5.94 -5.88 -8.55
CA GLN A 185 5.82 -7.34 -8.61
C GLN A 185 6.56 -8.01 -7.46
N HIS A 186 7.78 -7.56 -7.15
CA HIS A 186 8.56 -8.06 -6.02
C HIS A 186 7.84 -7.80 -4.69
N PHE A 187 7.27 -6.62 -4.51
CA PHE A 187 6.43 -6.32 -3.36
C PHE A 187 5.24 -7.25 -3.27
N LEU A 188 4.48 -7.48 -4.35
CA LEU A 188 3.32 -8.37 -4.28
C LEU A 188 3.71 -9.81 -3.91
N ALA A 189 4.81 -10.31 -4.50
CA ALA A 189 5.27 -11.67 -4.28
C ALA A 189 5.77 -11.92 -2.84
N ASP A 190 6.44 -10.94 -2.23
CA ASP A 190 7.00 -11.08 -0.87
C ASP A 190 6.21 -10.27 0.17
N GLY A 191 6.18 -8.95 0.04
CA GLY A 191 5.51 -8.04 0.99
C GLY A 191 3.99 -8.21 1.05
N GLY A 192 3.32 -8.15 -0.09
CA GLY A 192 1.87 -8.33 -0.23
C GLY A 192 1.43 -9.70 0.29
N ARG A 193 2.18 -10.75 -0.07
CA ARG A 193 1.89 -12.09 0.42
C ARG A 193 2.10 -12.22 1.94
N GLY A 194 3.21 -11.71 2.46
CA GLY A 194 3.48 -11.72 3.90
C GLY A 194 2.44 -10.93 4.71
N ILE A 195 1.88 -9.85 4.16
CA ILE A 195 0.75 -9.13 4.76
C ILE A 195 -0.48 -10.04 4.85
N ILE A 196 -0.85 -10.68 3.74
CA ILE A 196 -2.01 -11.56 3.70
C ILE A 196 -1.84 -12.70 4.69
N ASP A 197 -0.71 -13.39 4.65
CA ASP A 197 -0.42 -14.52 5.54
C ASP A 197 -0.45 -14.10 7.01
N ARG A 198 0.06 -12.90 7.34
CA ARG A 198 -0.01 -12.36 8.70
C ARG A 198 -1.42 -12.01 9.13
N VAL A 199 -2.20 -11.35 8.29
CA VAL A 199 -3.61 -11.03 8.61
C VAL A 199 -4.43 -12.30 8.77
N VAL A 200 -4.21 -13.28 7.90
CA VAL A 200 -4.85 -14.60 8.00
C VAL A 200 -4.39 -15.31 9.27
N ALA A 201 -3.10 -15.27 9.62
CA ALA A 201 -2.59 -15.88 10.84
C ALA A 201 -3.14 -15.19 12.11
N GLU A 202 -3.21 -13.86 12.15
CA GLU A 202 -3.79 -13.12 13.28
C GLU A 202 -5.31 -13.34 13.37
N SER A 203 -6.00 -13.42 12.22
CA SER A 203 -7.43 -13.77 12.15
C SER A 203 -7.71 -15.22 12.54
N SER A 204 -6.77 -16.14 12.23
CA SER A 204 -6.82 -17.57 12.57
C SER A 204 -6.37 -17.84 14.00
N ALA A 205 -5.50 -17.01 14.57
CA ALA A 205 -5.16 -17.03 16.00
C ALA A 205 -6.34 -16.57 16.86
N THR A 206 -7.21 -15.73 16.31
CA THR A 206 -8.56 -15.49 16.83
C THR A 206 -9.59 -16.51 16.32
N GLY A 207 -9.13 -17.67 15.82
CA GLY A 207 -9.90 -18.68 15.10
C GLY A 207 -11.23 -19.02 15.74
N PHE A 208 -12.18 -19.40 14.88
CA PHE A 208 -13.57 -19.74 15.15
C PHE A 208 -13.91 -19.67 16.65
N VAL A 209 -14.61 -18.62 17.07
CA VAL A 209 -15.20 -18.63 18.41
C VAL A 209 -15.99 -19.93 18.47
N ASP A 210 -15.53 -20.87 19.30
CA ASP A 210 -16.22 -22.13 19.53
C ASP A 210 -17.69 -21.80 19.79
N GLU A 211 -18.63 -22.61 19.32
CA GLU A 211 -20.04 -22.34 19.53
C GLU A 211 -20.35 -22.20 21.03
N SER A 212 -19.53 -22.86 21.88
CA SER A 212 -19.51 -22.73 23.34
C SER A 212 -19.00 -21.36 23.85
N ALA A 213 -18.10 -20.70 23.11
CA ALA A 213 -17.50 -19.41 23.43
C ALA A 213 -18.30 -18.21 22.91
N ILE A 214 -19.37 -18.43 22.13
CA ILE A 214 -20.31 -17.37 21.74
C ILE A 214 -21.06 -16.88 22.99
N PRO A 215 -21.04 -15.57 23.31
CA PRO A 215 -21.79 -15.02 24.43
C PRO A 215 -23.29 -15.35 24.33
N GLU A 216 -23.90 -15.71 25.46
CA GLU A 216 -25.29 -16.20 25.52
C GLU A 216 -26.30 -15.23 24.89
N ARG A 217 -26.16 -13.92 25.17
CA ARG A 217 -27.05 -12.90 24.56
C ARG A 217 -26.87 -12.77 23.05
N LEU A 218 -25.67 -12.99 22.52
CA LEU A 218 -25.46 -13.01 21.07
C LEU A 218 -26.11 -14.25 20.46
N ARG A 219 -26.01 -15.40 21.14
CA ARG A 219 -26.72 -16.62 20.74
C ARG A 219 -28.24 -16.42 20.74
N ASP A 220 -28.77 -15.67 21.69
CA ASP A 220 -30.19 -15.30 21.73
C ASP A 220 -30.59 -14.44 20.53
N VAL A 221 -29.79 -13.42 20.18
CA VAL A 221 -30.06 -12.58 19.00
C VAL A 221 -30.07 -13.43 17.72
N ILE A 222 -29.10 -14.32 17.55
CA ILE A 222 -29.01 -15.22 16.39
C ILE A 222 -30.25 -16.14 16.34
N THR A 223 -30.57 -16.79 17.45
CA THR A 223 -31.71 -17.74 17.54
C THR A 223 -33.04 -17.03 17.30
N GLN A 224 -33.21 -15.83 17.85
CA GLN A 224 -34.41 -15.03 17.64
C GLN A 224 -34.51 -14.50 16.21
N SER A 225 -33.39 -14.15 15.57
CA SER A 225 -33.40 -13.71 14.16
C SER A 225 -33.77 -14.83 13.19
N LYS A 226 -33.47 -16.09 13.55
CA LYS A 226 -33.89 -17.28 12.79
C LYS A 226 -35.39 -17.58 12.96
N THR A 227 -36.00 -17.19 14.08
CA THR A 227 -37.38 -17.56 14.44
C THR A 227 -38.40 -16.44 14.22
N ARG A 228 -37.98 -15.17 14.27
CA ARG A 228 -38.85 -14.00 14.06
C ARG A 228 -38.11 -12.83 13.44
N VAL A 229 -38.87 -11.89 12.86
CA VAL A 229 -38.32 -10.61 12.41
C VAL A 229 -38.00 -9.76 13.64
N LEU A 230 -36.72 -9.48 13.85
CA LEU A 230 -36.25 -8.58 14.91
C LEU A 230 -36.14 -7.14 14.39
N SER A 231 -36.67 -6.18 15.15
CA SER A 231 -36.37 -4.78 14.89
C SER A 231 -35.02 -4.39 15.48
N SER A 232 -34.44 -3.29 14.99
CA SER A 232 -33.22 -2.72 15.54
C SER A 232 -33.38 -2.24 17.00
N SER A 233 -34.61 -1.93 17.44
CA SER A 233 -34.89 -1.63 18.85
C SER A 233 -34.85 -2.90 19.70
N ASP A 234 -35.43 -4.00 19.23
CA ASP A 234 -35.42 -5.28 19.96
C ASP A 234 -33.99 -5.77 20.19
N VAL A 235 -33.14 -5.66 19.17
CA VAL A 235 -31.72 -6.05 19.26
C VAL A 235 -30.95 -5.11 20.19
N ALA A 236 -31.25 -3.80 20.16
CA ALA A 236 -30.67 -2.86 21.10
C ALA A 236 -31.08 -3.20 22.54
N ASP A 237 -32.33 -3.57 22.77
CA ASP A 237 -32.84 -3.95 24.10
C ASP A 237 -32.23 -5.27 24.60
N LEU A 238 -32.08 -6.27 23.72
CA LEU A 238 -31.36 -7.52 24.02
C LEU A 238 -29.89 -7.26 24.41
N CYS A 239 -29.25 -6.28 23.79
CA CYS A 239 -27.90 -5.84 24.15
C CYS A 239 -27.87 -4.85 25.33
N SER A 240 -28.99 -4.65 26.04
CA SER A 240 -29.13 -3.67 27.13
C SER A 240 -28.75 -2.23 26.73
N ARG A 241 -28.80 -1.94 25.42
CA ARG A 241 -28.35 -0.69 24.78
C ARG A 241 -26.88 -0.35 25.06
N ASP A 242 -26.07 -1.34 25.40
CA ASP A 242 -24.64 -1.17 25.64
C ASP A 242 -23.88 -1.12 24.30
N THR A 243 -23.32 0.05 24.01
CA THR A 243 -22.55 0.31 22.78
C THR A 243 -21.31 -0.57 22.68
N ASN A 244 -20.61 -0.80 23.79
CA ASN A 244 -19.38 -1.61 23.80
C ASN A 244 -19.71 -3.07 23.55
N LEU A 245 -20.78 -3.57 24.16
CA LEU A 245 -21.25 -4.93 23.95
C LEU A 245 -21.68 -5.17 22.50
N ILE A 246 -22.41 -4.21 21.89
CA ILE A 246 -22.80 -4.32 20.49
C ILE A 246 -21.57 -4.32 19.56
N LEU A 247 -20.55 -3.51 19.85
CA LEU A 247 -19.31 -3.50 19.08
C LEU A 247 -18.53 -4.82 19.22
N GLU A 248 -18.51 -5.41 20.41
CA GLU A 248 -17.91 -6.72 20.64
C GLU A 248 -18.65 -7.82 19.84
N TYR A 249 -19.97 -7.79 19.84
CA TYR A 249 -20.78 -8.76 19.08
C TYR A 249 -20.61 -8.59 17.57
N LEU A 250 -20.48 -7.35 17.09
CA LEU A 250 -20.16 -7.09 15.68
C LEU A 250 -18.83 -7.71 15.27
N ARG A 251 -17.81 -7.61 16.14
CA ARG A 251 -16.51 -8.26 15.89
C ARG A 251 -16.65 -9.78 15.77
N ILE A 252 -17.44 -10.40 16.65
CA ILE A 252 -17.71 -11.85 16.60
C ILE A 252 -18.46 -12.22 15.31
N CYS A 253 -19.50 -11.46 14.93
CA CYS A 253 -20.26 -11.73 13.71
C CYS A 253 -19.41 -11.59 12.44
N ASP A 254 -18.58 -10.55 12.36
CA ASP A 254 -17.71 -10.34 11.19
C ASP A 254 -16.67 -11.46 11.07
N HIS A 255 -16.13 -11.92 12.20
CA HIS A 255 -15.19 -13.04 12.23
C HIS A 255 -15.82 -14.36 11.76
N GLN A 256 -17.01 -14.69 12.30
CA GLN A 256 -17.75 -15.89 11.90
C GLN A 256 -18.19 -15.85 10.43
N LEU A 257 -18.61 -14.68 9.93
CA LEU A 257 -18.98 -14.50 8.52
C LEU A 257 -17.82 -14.83 7.58
N VAL A 258 -16.62 -14.31 7.87
CA VAL A 258 -15.42 -14.58 7.06
C VAL A 258 -15.11 -16.07 7.08
N ALA A 259 -15.06 -16.68 8.27
CA ALA A 259 -14.72 -18.09 8.42
C ALA A 259 -15.69 -19.04 7.70
N TRP A 260 -17.00 -18.77 7.75
CA TRP A 260 -17.99 -19.56 7.01
C TRP A 260 -17.91 -19.35 5.49
N THR A 261 -17.59 -18.14 5.04
CA THR A 261 -17.47 -17.82 3.59
C THR A 261 -16.23 -18.48 2.97
N GLU A 262 -15.10 -18.47 3.68
CA GLU A 262 -13.87 -19.14 3.26
C GLU A 262 -14.10 -20.64 3.10
N ARG A 263 -14.69 -21.30 4.10
CA ARG A 263 -15.01 -22.75 4.02
C ARG A 263 -15.99 -23.10 2.89
N ALA A 264 -16.96 -22.24 2.62
CA ALA A 264 -17.87 -22.43 1.49
C ALA A 264 -17.11 -22.40 0.16
N THR A 265 -16.15 -21.48 0.04
CA THR A 265 -15.30 -21.31 -1.14
C THR A 265 -14.32 -22.47 -1.32
N ASP A 266 -13.71 -22.95 -0.23
CA ASP A 266 -12.83 -24.12 -0.23
C ASP A 266 -13.58 -25.39 -0.66
N SER A 267 -14.82 -25.53 -0.19
CA SER A 267 -15.65 -26.70 -0.49
C SER A 267 -16.18 -26.72 -1.93
N MET A 268 -16.38 -25.54 -2.52
CA MET A 268 -16.61 -25.40 -3.96
C MET A 268 -15.40 -25.88 -4.77
N SER A 269 -14.21 -25.47 -4.35
CA SER A 269 -12.94 -25.84 -5.01
C SER A 269 -12.68 -27.34 -4.93
N GLN A 270 -13.11 -27.98 -3.84
CA GLN A 270 -12.97 -29.43 -3.61
C GLN A 270 -14.14 -30.28 -4.15
N ARG A 271 -15.13 -29.67 -4.85
CA ARG A 271 -16.34 -30.34 -5.39
C ARG A 271 -17.15 -31.16 -4.36
N ALA A 272 -17.15 -30.74 -3.10
CA ALA A 272 -17.96 -31.38 -2.06
C ALA A 272 -19.44 -30.98 -2.24
N ARG A 273 -20.26 -31.87 -2.85
CA ARG A 273 -21.62 -31.54 -3.33
C ARG A 273 -22.71 -31.37 -2.25
N GLY A 274 -22.46 -31.67 -0.99
CA GLY A 274 -23.47 -31.55 0.09
C GLY A 274 -23.32 -30.33 0.98
N ASP A 275 -22.10 -29.82 1.14
CA ASP A 275 -21.70 -29.05 2.32
C ASP A 275 -21.44 -27.55 1.98
N VAL A 276 -21.65 -27.15 0.73
CA VAL A 276 -21.47 -25.76 0.28
C VAL A 276 -22.68 -24.90 0.63
N ARG A 277 -23.90 -25.43 0.42
CA ARG A 277 -25.16 -24.69 0.63
C ARG A 277 -25.36 -24.35 2.10
N ASP A 278 -25.15 -25.31 2.99
CA ASP A 278 -25.34 -25.12 4.43
C ASP A 278 -24.33 -24.11 5.00
N ARG A 279 -23.09 -24.12 4.50
CA ARG A 279 -22.08 -23.11 4.83
C ARG A 279 -22.46 -21.70 4.40
N PHE A 280 -23.04 -21.53 3.20
CA PHE A 280 -23.54 -20.22 2.76
C PHE A 280 -24.76 -19.77 3.55
N LEU A 281 -25.64 -20.70 3.97
CA LEU A 281 -26.77 -20.37 4.85
C LEU A 281 -26.29 -19.88 6.21
N GLU A 282 -25.26 -20.52 6.77
CA GLU A 282 -24.69 -20.08 8.05
C GLU A 282 -23.96 -18.74 7.91
N ALA A 283 -23.16 -18.54 6.86
CA ALA A 283 -22.59 -17.23 6.52
C ALA A 283 -23.67 -16.14 6.40
N GLY A 284 -24.79 -16.46 5.74
CA GLY A 284 -25.94 -15.56 5.62
C GLY A 284 -26.55 -15.16 6.98
N THR A 285 -26.63 -16.11 7.92
CA THR A 285 -27.09 -15.86 9.29
C THR A 285 -26.21 -14.86 10.02
N TRP A 286 -24.88 -15.04 9.94
CA TRP A 286 -23.92 -14.15 10.59
C TRP A 286 -23.95 -12.74 9.99
N ARG A 287 -24.08 -12.64 8.67
CA ARG A 287 -24.27 -11.35 7.98
C ARG A 287 -25.52 -10.62 8.44
N LEU A 288 -26.67 -11.31 8.45
CA LEU A 288 -27.95 -10.74 8.86
C LEU A 288 -27.90 -10.25 10.32
N THR A 289 -27.30 -11.05 11.22
CA THR A 289 -27.11 -10.69 12.62
C THR A 289 -26.23 -9.44 12.75
N GLY A 290 -25.12 -9.36 12.00
CA GLY A 290 -24.26 -8.19 11.96
C GLY A 290 -25.00 -6.92 11.50
N ASP A 291 -25.83 -7.01 10.46
CA ASP A 291 -26.60 -5.87 9.96
C ASP A 291 -27.65 -5.36 10.96
N LEU A 292 -28.28 -6.27 11.70
CA LEU A 292 -29.17 -5.93 12.81
C LEU A 292 -28.44 -5.22 13.95
N LEU A 293 -27.25 -5.72 14.34
CA LEU A 293 -26.41 -5.12 15.37
C LEU A 293 -25.91 -3.71 14.96
N ARG A 294 -25.51 -3.51 13.70
CA ARG A 294 -25.14 -2.18 13.18
C ARG A 294 -26.32 -1.20 13.26
N SER A 295 -27.53 -1.68 12.96
CA SER A 295 -28.75 -0.88 13.04
C SER A 295 -29.11 -0.53 14.49
N ALA A 296 -28.97 -1.48 15.42
CA ALA A 296 -29.12 -1.26 16.86
C ALA A 296 -28.08 -0.28 17.41
N LEU A 297 -26.82 -0.38 16.98
CA LEU A 297 -25.74 0.54 17.36
C LEU A 297 -26.08 1.99 16.97
N ARG A 298 -26.57 2.20 15.75
CA ARG A 298 -27.00 3.54 15.29
C ARG A 298 -28.08 4.12 16.20
N LEU A 299 -29.09 3.32 16.58
CA LEU A 299 -30.15 3.77 17.47
C LEU A 299 -29.64 4.13 18.87
N THR A 300 -28.78 3.30 19.45
CA THR A 300 -28.22 3.53 20.80
C THR A 300 -27.35 4.78 20.86
N VAL A 301 -26.53 5.01 19.83
CA VAL A 301 -25.70 6.23 19.72
C VAL A 301 -26.56 7.48 19.64
N ILE A 302 -27.61 7.50 18.80
CA ILE A 302 -28.53 8.66 18.66
C ILE A 302 -29.22 8.96 19.99
N GLN A 303 -29.67 7.94 20.71
CA GLN A 303 -30.34 8.12 22.00
C GLN A 303 -29.39 8.60 23.10
N ASN A 304 -28.15 8.09 23.12
CA ASN A 304 -27.12 8.54 24.06
C ASN A 304 -26.74 10.00 23.81
N GLN A 305 -26.68 10.44 22.55
CA GLN A 305 -26.48 11.86 22.21
C GLN A 305 -27.64 12.74 22.69
N ARG A 306 -28.90 12.32 22.48
CA ARG A 306 -30.09 13.05 22.97
C ARG A 306 -30.14 13.14 24.50
N ARG A 307 -29.77 12.07 25.21
CA ARG A 307 -29.70 12.09 26.69
C ARG A 307 -28.61 13.04 27.21
N ARG A 308 -27.48 13.12 26.52
CA ARG A 308 -26.39 14.05 26.87
C ARG A 308 -26.74 15.52 26.61
N GLN A 309 -27.66 15.80 25.68
CA GLN A 309 -28.05 17.17 25.35
C GLN A 309 -29.08 17.77 26.32
N GLY A 310 -29.85 16.97 27.05
CA GLY A 310 -30.79 17.42 28.09
C GLY A 310 -31.89 18.40 27.62
N PRO A 311 -33.00 18.57 28.34
CA PRO A 311 -33.98 19.59 28.00
C PRO A 311 -33.39 20.97 28.29
N ILE A 312 -33.34 21.84 27.28
CA ILE A 312 -33.11 23.27 27.47
C ILE A 312 -34.21 23.76 28.43
N ARG A 313 -33.83 24.13 29.65
CA ARG A 313 -34.75 24.73 30.63
C ARG A 313 -35.37 25.98 29.98
N PRO A 314 -36.70 26.09 29.85
CA PRO A 314 -37.29 27.35 29.44
C PRO A 314 -37.01 28.37 30.55
N ASP A 315 -36.40 29.48 30.17
CA ASP A 315 -36.17 30.62 31.04
C ASP A 315 -37.52 31.09 31.57
N LYS A 316 -37.67 31.14 32.90
CA LYS A 316 -38.87 31.67 33.53
C LYS A 316 -38.79 33.20 33.46
N SER A 317 -39.59 33.79 32.57
CA SER A 317 -39.98 35.21 32.64
C SER A 317 -40.77 35.51 33.90
#